data_AF-A0A428ZSD3-F1
#
_entry.id   AF-A0A428ZSD3-F1
#
_cell.length_a   1.000
_cell.length_b   1.000
_cell.length_c   1.000
_cell.angle_alpha   90.00
_cell.angle_beta   90.00
_cell.angle_gamma   90.00
#
_symmetry.space_group_name_H-M   'P 1'
#
loop_
_entity.id
_entity.type
_entity.pdbx_description
1 polymer ?
#
loop_
_entity_poly.entity_id
_entity_poly.type
_entity_poly.pdbx_seq_one_letter_code
_entity_poly.pdbx_strand_id
1 'polypeptide(L)' 'LLQVDLPHKVDGQPITGTVKSLLVLPQRSVCKGTFETEGIDYDVNSGALRVEMIPPGVCAVGTAVYSYRQVGD' A
#
# COMPACT_ATOMS: atom_id res chain seq x y z
N LEU A 1 -1.58 -2.89 5.13
CA LEU A 1 -2.29 -1.72 4.60
C LEU A 1 -3.31 -1.25 5.62
N LEU A 2 -3.25 0.04 5.97
CA LEU A 2 -4.15 0.66 6.92
C LEU A 2 -5.04 1.67 6.19
N GLN A 3 -6.29 1.75 6.59
CA GLN A 3 -7.20 2.85 6.24
C GLN A 3 -7.36 3.76 7.44
N VAL A 4 -7.27 5.06 7.20
CA VAL A 4 -7.50 6.09 8.22
C VAL A 4 -8.74 6.88 7.81
N ASP A 5 -9.83 6.66 8.53
CA ASP A 5 -11.09 7.38 8.32
C ASP A 5 -11.05 8.69 9.12
N LEU A 6 -11.18 9.82 8.41
CA LEU A 6 -11.19 11.16 8.99
C LEU A 6 -12.60 11.78 8.89
N PRO A 7 -13.06 12.53 9.92
CA PRO A 7 -14.38 13.16 9.91
C PRO A 7 -14.48 14.34 8.94
N HIS A 8 -13.35 14.91 8.52
CA HIS A 8 -13.28 15.99 7.54
C HIS A 8 -11.93 15.95 6.80
N LYS A 9 -11.79 16.80 5.77
CA LYS A 9 -10.54 16.94 5.02
C LYS A 9 -9.42 17.48 5.90
N VAL A 10 -8.18 17.13 5.56
CA VAL A 10 -6.98 17.66 6.23
C VAL A 10 -6.89 19.16 5.98
N ASP A 11 -6.74 19.91 7.06
CA ASP A 11 -6.74 21.38 7.09
C ASP A 11 -5.53 21.96 7.85
N GLY A 12 -4.58 21.11 8.26
CA GLY A 12 -3.38 21.49 9.02
C GLY A 12 -3.57 21.54 10.54
N GLN A 13 -4.78 21.30 11.05
CA GLN A 13 -5.04 21.14 12.49
C GLN A 13 -4.96 19.65 12.90
N PRO A 14 -4.81 19.34 14.19
CA PRO A 14 -4.91 17.96 14.68
C PRO A 14 -6.31 17.38 14.42
N ILE A 15 -6.37 16.18 13.83
CA ILE A 15 -7.62 15.45 13.57
C ILE A 15 -7.55 14.07 14.24
N THR A 16 -8.56 13.75 15.06
CA THR A 16 -8.73 12.38 15.57
C THR A 16 -9.40 11.53 14.49
N GLY A 17 -8.72 10.48 14.03
CA GLY A 17 -9.20 9.53 13.04
C GLY A 17 -9.43 8.13 13.60
N THR A 18 -10.14 7.28 12.86
CA THR A 18 -10.27 5.85 13.13
C THR A 18 -9.35 5.06 12.21
N VAL A 19 -8.56 4.15 12.77
CA VAL A 19 -7.63 3.31 12.00
C VAL A 19 -8.20 1.91 11.86
N LYS A 20 -8.27 1.41 10.62
CA LYS A 20 -8.63 0.02 10.31
C LYS A 20 -7.47 -0.67 9.61
N SER A 21 -7.20 -1.91 10.01
CA SER A 21 -6.32 -2.79 9.23
C SER A 21 -7.13 -3.40 8.10
N LEU A 22 -6.74 -3.14 6.84
CA LEU A 22 -7.41 -3.70 5.67
C LEU A 22 -6.87 -5.08 5.34
N LEU A 23 -5.57 -5.18 5.13
CA LEU A 23 -4.90 -6.41 4.72
C LEU A 23 -3.40 -6.35 4.96
N VAL A 24 -2.77 -7.52 4.97
CA VAL A 24 -1.31 -7.66 4.88
C VAL A 24 -0.93 -7.75 3.41
N LEU A 25 0.17 -7.12 3.03
CA LEU A 25 0.64 -7.15 1.65
C LEU A 25 1.08 -8.58 1.28
N PRO A 26 0.62 -9.11 0.12
CA PRO A 26 1.04 -10.42 -0.33
C PRO A 26 2.52 -10.45 -0.69
N GLN A 27 3.30 -11.24 0.05
CA GLN A 27 4.71 -11.53 -0.24
C GLN A 27 4.81 -12.84 -1.05
N ARG A 28 4.69 -12.74 -2.37
CA ARG A 28 4.67 -13.89 -3.29
C ARG A 28 5.96 -13.95 -4.10
N SER A 29 6.75 -14.98 -3.89
CA SER A 29 7.96 -15.28 -4.67
C SER A 29 8.30 -16.76 -4.58
N VAL A 30 8.94 -17.30 -5.62
CA VAL A 30 9.57 -18.63 -5.56
C VAL A 30 10.92 -18.59 -4.84
N CYS A 31 11.55 -17.42 -4.79
CA CYS A 31 12.78 -17.21 -4.02
C CYS A 31 12.45 -17.06 -2.54
N LYS A 32 13.34 -17.59 -1.70
CA LYS A 32 13.29 -17.42 -0.24
C LYS A 32 14.12 -16.21 0.17
N GLY A 33 13.71 -15.55 1.25
CA GLY A 33 14.41 -14.39 1.80
C GLY A 33 13.43 -13.28 2.18
N THR A 34 13.98 -12.09 2.39
CA THR A 34 13.21 -10.90 2.77
C THR A 34 12.82 -10.12 1.53
N PHE A 35 11.59 -9.60 1.51
CA PHE A 35 11.17 -8.61 0.53
C PHE A 35 11.64 -7.22 0.98
N GLU A 36 12.12 -6.41 0.05
CA GLU A 36 12.45 -5.01 0.31
C GLU A 36 11.28 -4.12 -0.10
N THR A 37 10.93 -3.15 0.73
CA THR A 37 9.89 -2.17 0.38
C THR A 37 10.49 -1.08 -0.48
N GLU A 38 9.90 -0.81 -1.64
CA GLU A 38 10.31 0.29 -2.51
C GLU A 38 9.46 1.54 -2.26
N GLY A 39 8.13 1.39 -2.18
CA GLY A 39 7.27 2.54 -1.99
C GLY A 39 5.78 2.24 -1.95
N ILE A 40 5.02 3.32 -1.69
CA ILE A 40 3.57 3.37 -1.79
C ILE A 40 3.23 4.67 -2.51
N ASP A 41 2.42 4.60 -3.57
CA ASP A 41 1.93 5.77 -4.28
C ASP A 41 0.41 5.73 -4.47
N TYR A 42 -0.19 6.91 -4.54
CA TYR A 42 -1.62 7.07 -4.78
C TYR A 42 -1.83 8.03 -5.95
N ASP A 43 -2.43 7.54 -7.02
CA ASP A 43 -2.87 8.38 -8.14
C ASP A 43 -4.26 8.93 -7.83
N VAL A 44 -4.36 10.25 -7.68
CA VAL A 44 -5.62 10.95 -7.39
C VAL A 44 -6.60 10.95 -8.56
N ASN A 45 -6.13 10.84 -9.80
CA ASN A 45 -6.97 10.83 -11.00
C ASN A 45 -7.65 9.47 -11.13
N SER A 46 -6.87 8.40 -10.97
CA SER A 46 -7.41 7.07 -11.04
C SER A 46 -7.98 6.59 -9.71
N GLY A 47 -7.61 7.14 -8.56
CA GLY A 47 -7.94 6.59 -7.23
C GLY A 47 -7.27 5.24 -6.94
N ALA A 48 -6.12 4.96 -7.58
CA ALA A 48 -5.39 3.71 -7.39
C ALA A 48 -4.27 3.91 -6.36
N LEU A 49 -4.25 3.05 -5.35
CA LEU A 49 -3.14 2.92 -4.42
C LEU A 49 -2.24 1.78 -4.91
N ARG A 50 -0.97 2.05 -5.18
CA ARG A 50 0.02 1.05 -5.55
C ARG A 50 1.00 0.86 -4.43
N VAL A 51 1.41 -0.40 -4.25
CA VAL A 51 2.42 -0.79 -3.28
C VAL A 51 3.48 -1.60 -4.00
N GLU A 52 4.73 -1.20 -3.77
CA GLU A 52 5.88 -1.62 -4.57
C GLU A 52 6.90 -2.31 -3.65
N MET A 53 7.30 -3.53 -4.04
CA MET A 53 8.27 -4.32 -3.30
C MET A 53 9.20 -5.10 -4.22
N ILE A 54 10.44 -5.31 -3.78
CA ILE A 54 11.43 -6.11 -4.48
C ILE A 54 11.41 -7.54 -3.93
N PRO A 55 11.18 -8.57 -4.76
CA PRO A 55 11.27 -9.97 -4.35
C PRO A 55 12.70 -10.37 -3.94
N PRO A 56 12.87 -11.39 -3.08
CA PRO A 56 14.18 -11.77 -2.58
C PRO A 56 15.10 -12.39 -3.65
N GLY A 57 16.42 -12.17 -3.48
CA GLY A 57 17.47 -12.89 -4.18
C GLY A 57 17.42 -12.71 -5.71
N VAL A 58 17.64 -13.80 -6.44
CA VAL A 58 17.64 -13.78 -7.92
C VAL A 58 16.28 -13.45 -8.54
N CYS A 59 15.20 -13.46 -7.73
CA CYS A 59 13.88 -13.03 -8.18
C CYS A 59 13.74 -11.50 -8.20
N ALA A 60 14.75 -10.73 -7.76
CA ALA A 60 14.82 -9.28 -7.86
C ALA A 60 15.09 -8.81 -9.31
N VAL A 61 14.28 -9.29 -10.27
CA VAL A 61 14.35 -8.91 -11.69
C VAL A 61 13.56 -7.63 -12.00
N GLY A 62 12.77 -7.18 -11.02
CA GLY A 62 11.98 -5.96 -11.08
C GLY A 62 11.07 -5.85 -9.86
N THR A 63 10.36 -4.73 -9.80
CA THR A 63 9.41 -4.39 -8.73
C THR A 63 8.11 -5.18 -8.89
N ALA A 64 7.70 -5.86 -7.83
CA ALA A 64 6.35 -6.39 -7.72
C ALA A 64 5.40 -5.27 -7.29
N VAL A 65 4.39 -4.98 -8.13
CA VAL A 65 3.42 -3.91 -7.89
C VAL A 65 2.04 -4.50 -7.61
N TYR A 66 1.47 -4.15 -6.47
CA TYR A 66 0.07 -4.45 -6.14
C TYR A 66 -0.76 -3.17 -6.21
N SER A 67 -1.78 -3.17 -7.06
CA SER A 67 -2.69 -2.03 -7.20
C SER A 67 -4.02 -2.34 -6.51
N TYR A 68 -4.46 -1.40 -5.68
CA TYR A 68 -5.71 -1.43 -4.93
C TYR A 68 -6.55 -0.22 -5.30
N ARG A 69 -7.86 -0.38 -5.26
CA ARG A 69 -8.82 0.70 -5.38
C ARG A 69 -9.83 0.53 -4.27
N GLN A 70 -10.12 1.61 -3.54
CA GLN A 70 -11.24 1.59 -2.62
C GLN A 70 -12.53 1.52 -3.45
N VAL A 71 -13.24 0.40 -3.32
CA VAL A 71 -14.63 0.29 -3.74
C VAL A 71 -15.49 0.77 -2.57
N GLY A 72 -16.43 1.67 -2.81
CA GLY A 72 -17.34 2.15 -1.77
C GLY A 72 -18.15 0.99 -1.19
N ASP A 73 -18.58 1.14 0.06
CA ASP A 73 -19.60 0.27 0.68
C ASP A 73 -20.99 0.54 0.07
#